data_AF-A0A0F8ZYX2-F1
#
_entry.id   AF-A0A0F8ZYX2-F1
#
_cell.length_a   1.000
_cell.length_b   1.000
_cell.length_c   1.000
_cell.angle_alpha   90.00
_cell.angle_beta   90.00
_cell.angle_gamma   90.00
#
_symmetry.space_group_name_H-M   'P 1'
#
loop_
_entity.id
_entity.type
_entity.pdbx_description
1 polymer ?
#
loop_
_entity_poly.entity_id
_entity_poly.type
_entity_poly.pdbx_seq_one_letter_code
_entity_poly.pdbx_strand_id
1 'polypeptide(L)'
;MIEQLKAQIKVVVAAREMTQRATAERIASYEKWVEVNQPLLDNESTAKIICQEVESALRELTLQAYAETGNKSPAHGVGIREVTKLEYDVKVALDWAVEHTMALKLDSSAFEKIAKVSPPDFVHVSQVPQATIASQLEEEE
;
A
#
# COMPACT_ATOMS: atom_id res chain seq x y z
N MET A 1 -22.57 -47.44 21.80
CA MET A 1 -21.37 -46.78 21.24
C MET A 1 -21.25 -46.97 19.72
N ILE A 2 -21.12 -48.19 19.19
CA ILE A 2 -21.00 -48.42 17.72
C ILE A 2 -22.22 -47.90 16.94
N GLU A 3 -23.45 -48.13 17.42
CA GLU A 3 -24.67 -47.62 16.76
C GLU A 3 -24.80 -46.09 16.82
N GLN A 4 -24.33 -45.46 17.91
CA GLN A 4 -24.28 -44.00 18.00
C GLN A 4 -23.26 -43.41 17.01
N LEU A 5 -22.11 -44.06 16.82
CA LEU A 5 -21.14 -43.68 15.81
C LEU A 5 -21.73 -43.76 14.39
N LYS A 6 -22.44 -44.85 14.06
CA LYS A 6 -23.11 -44.99 12.76
C LYS A 6 -24.18 -43.91 12.54
N ALA A 7 -24.97 -43.60 13.56
CA ALA A 7 -25.95 -42.52 13.50
C ALA A 7 -25.27 -41.16 13.27
N GLN A 8 -24.18 -40.87 13.99
CA GLN A 8 -23.43 -39.63 13.83
C GLN A 8 -22.77 -39.51 12.44
N ILE A 9 -22.26 -40.61 11.88
CA ILE A 9 -21.71 -40.62 10.52
C ILE A 9 -22.77 -40.18 9.50
N LYS A 10 -24.02 -40.67 9.62
CA LYS A 10 -25.11 -40.25 8.73
C LYS A 10 -25.40 -38.75 8.83
N VAL A 11 -25.39 -38.22 10.05
CA VAL A 11 -25.56 -36.77 10.29
C VAL A 11 -24.43 -35.97 9.64
N VAL A 12 -23.17 -36.41 9.80
CA VAL A 12 -22.01 -35.75 9.20
C VAL A 12 -22.04 -35.81 7.68
N VAL A 13 -22.48 -36.92 7.09
CA VAL A 13 -22.65 -37.05 5.63
C VAL A 13 -23.68 -36.03 5.12
N ALA A 14 -24.86 -35.97 5.74
CA ALA A 14 -25.89 -35.00 5.36
C ALA A 14 -25.41 -33.54 5.53
N ALA A 15 -24.72 -33.23 6.63
CA ALA A 15 -24.17 -31.90 6.87
C ALA A 15 -23.11 -31.51 5.82
N ARG A 16 -22.27 -32.46 5.39
CA ARG A 16 -21.29 -32.24 4.33
C ARG A 16 -21.95 -31.99 2.98
N GLU A 17 -22.97 -32.77 2.62
CA GLU A 17 -23.73 -32.56 1.39
C GLU A 17 -24.41 -31.19 1.36
N MET A 18 -25.02 -30.78 2.48
CA MET A 18 -25.60 -29.44 2.63
C MET A 18 -24.55 -28.34 2.45
N THR A 19 -23.39 -28.50 3.09
CA THR A 19 -22.28 -27.53 2.99
C THR A 19 -21.73 -27.44 1.57
N GLN A 20 -21.61 -28.57 0.87
CA GLN A 20 -21.16 -28.61 -0.52
C GLN A 20 -22.14 -27.89 -1.44
N ARG A 21 -23.45 -28.15 -1.30
CA ARG A 21 -24.48 -27.45 -2.08
C ARG A 21 -24.48 -25.95 -1.83
N ALA A 22 -24.49 -25.52 -0.58
CA ALA A 22 -24.46 -24.10 -0.23
C ALA A 22 -23.18 -23.41 -0.76
N THR A 23 -22.05 -24.11 -0.73
CA THR A 23 -20.78 -23.61 -1.29
C THR A 23 -20.87 -23.45 -2.81
N ALA A 24 -21.40 -24.46 -3.51
CA ALA A 24 -21.59 -24.42 -4.96
C ALA A 24 -22.56 -23.30 -5.38
N GLU A 25 -23.67 -23.13 -4.65
CA GLU A 25 -24.64 -22.05 -4.88
C GLU A 25 -24.00 -20.68 -4.69
N ARG A 26 -23.25 -20.48 -3.59
CA ARG A 26 -22.52 -19.24 -3.33
C ARG A 26 -21.54 -18.91 -4.45
N ILE A 27 -20.77 -19.90 -4.91
CA ILE A 27 -19.81 -19.71 -6.01
C ILE A 27 -20.54 -19.31 -7.29
N ALA A 28 -21.59 -20.05 -7.68
CA ALA A 28 -22.36 -19.74 -8.88
C ALA A 28 -23.05 -18.37 -8.81
N SER A 29 -23.58 -17.98 -7.64
CA SER A 29 -24.16 -16.65 -7.43
C SER A 29 -23.10 -15.55 -7.54
N TYR A 30 -21.91 -15.77 -6.98
CA TYR A 30 -20.81 -14.82 -7.07
C TYR A 30 -20.31 -14.67 -8.51
N GLU A 31 -20.13 -15.76 -9.24
CA GLU A 31 -19.71 -15.75 -10.64
C GLU A 31 -20.72 -14.98 -11.51
N LYS A 32 -22.02 -15.23 -11.34
CA LYS A 32 -23.07 -14.44 -12.01
C LYS A 32 -23.02 -12.96 -11.65
N TRP A 33 -22.81 -12.65 -10.38
CA TRP A 33 -22.70 -11.27 -9.95
C TRP A 33 -21.48 -10.59 -10.60
N VAL A 34 -20.33 -11.27 -10.64
CA VAL A 34 -19.13 -10.76 -11.33
C VAL A 34 -19.41 -10.55 -12.81
N GLU A 35 -20.01 -11.52 -13.50
CA GLU A 35 -20.32 -11.42 -14.93
C GLU A 35 -21.23 -10.23 -15.25
N VAL A 36 -22.30 -10.05 -14.45
CA VAL A 36 -23.24 -8.93 -14.61
C VAL A 36 -22.60 -7.59 -14.29
N ASN A 37 -21.71 -7.53 -13.30
CA ASN A 37 -21.08 -6.29 -12.85
C ASN A 37 -19.71 -6.05 -13.49
N GLN A 38 -19.24 -6.92 -14.38
CA GLN A 38 -17.94 -6.80 -15.04
C GLN A 38 -17.77 -5.43 -15.71
N PRO A 39 -18.75 -4.89 -16.46
CA PRO A 39 -18.60 -3.55 -17.05
C PRO A 39 -18.45 -2.43 -16.01
N LEU A 40 -19.10 -2.55 -14.85
CA LEU A 40 -18.97 -1.59 -13.76
C LEU A 40 -17.57 -1.64 -13.14
N LEU A 41 -17.05 -2.85 -12.90
CA LEU A 41 -15.70 -3.07 -12.37
C LEU A 41 -14.64 -2.57 -13.35
N ASP A 42 -14.83 -2.82 -14.64
CA ASP A 42 -13.94 -2.33 -15.70
C ASP A 42 -13.95 -0.80 -15.78
N ASN A 43 -15.13 -0.18 -15.70
CA ASN A 43 -15.27 1.28 -15.66
C ASN A 43 -14.60 1.89 -14.42
N GLU A 44 -14.79 1.29 -13.24
CA GLU A 44 -14.12 1.73 -12.01
C GLU A 44 -12.60 1.63 -12.15
N SER A 45 -12.09 0.52 -12.68
CA SER A 45 -10.66 0.32 -12.91
C SER A 45 -10.08 1.34 -13.89
N THR A 46 -10.81 1.62 -14.97
CA THR A 46 -10.41 2.61 -15.98
C THR A 46 -10.40 4.02 -15.40
N ALA A 47 -11.44 4.40 -14.65
CA ALA A 47 -11.51 5.69 -13.98
C ALA A 47 -10.37 5.88 -12.96
N LYS A 48 -10.00 4.82 -12.23
CA LYS A 48 -8.83 4.84 -11.33
C LYS A 48 -7.53 5.07 -12.07
N ILE A 49 -7.32 4.40 -13.21
CA ILE A 49 -6.12 4.58 -14.04
C ILE A 49 -6.05 6.02 -14.54
N ILE A 50 -7.13 6.54 -15.12
CA ILE A 50 -7.19 7.93 -15.62
C ILE A 50 -6.90 8.93 -14.50
N CYS A 51 -7.52 8.75 -13.33
CA CYS A 51 -7.28 9.62 -12.18
C CYS A 51 -5.81 9.59 -11.75
N GLN A 52 -5.19 8.41 -11.67
CA GLN A 52 -3.78 8.26 -11.33
C GLN A 52 -2.86 8.94 -12.34
N GLU A 53 -3.15 8.83 -13.64
CA GLU A 53 -2.37 9.48 -14.70
C GLU A 53 -2.47 11.01 -14.59
N VAL A 54 -3.67 11.55 -14.42
CA VAL A 54 -3.91 12.99 -14.28
C VAL A 54 -3.27 13.54 -13.00
N GLU A 55 -3.40 12.84 -11.87
CA GLU A 55 -2.73 13.23 -10.63
C GLU A 55 -1.20 13.16 -10.75
N SER A 56 -0.67 12.20 -11.50
CA SER A 56 0.78 12.09 -11.72
C SER A 56 1.30 13.30 -12.51
N ALA A 57 0.59 13.69 -13.57
CA ALA A 57 0.89 14.92 -14.30
C ALA A 57 0.80 16.17 -13.39
N LEU A 58 -0.22 16.25 -12.53
CA LEU A 58 -0.35 17.34 -11.56
C LEU A 58 0.82 17.38 -10.56
N ARG A 59 1.29 16.23 -10.07
CA ARG A 59 2.48 16.14 -9.20
C ARG A 59 3.73 16.65 -9.90
N GLU A 60 3.94 16.28 -11.16
CA GLU A 60 5.07 16.77 -11.96
C GLU A 60 5.03 18.28 -12.13
N LEU A 61 3.87 18.84 -12.50
CA LEU A 61 3.68 20.29 -12.60
C LEU A 61 3.92 21.01 -11.26
N THR A 62 3.47 20.41 -10.15
CA THR A 62 3.70 20.96 -8.80
C THR A 62 5.19 20.99 -8.45
N LEU A 63 5.94 19.95 -8.80
CA LEU A 63 7.39 19.89 -8.59
C LEU A 63 8.13 20.89 -9.48
N GLN A 64 7.70 21.07 -10.72
CA GLN A 64 8.26 22.08 -11.63
C GLN A 64 8.02 23.50 -11.08
N ALA A 65 6.79 23.81 -10.67
CA ALA A 65 6.46 25.09 -10.06
C ALA A 65 7.27 25.34 -8.78
N TYR A 66 7.51 24.30 -7.97
CA TYR A 66 8.39 24.39 -6.81
C TYR A 66 9.84 24.66 -7.18
N ALA A 67 10.37 24.01 -8.22
CA ALA A 67 11.74 24.21 -8.68
C ALA A 67 11.96 25.66 -9.20
N GLU A 68 10.93 26.25 -9.80
CA GLU A 68 10.99 27.63 -10.32
C GLU A 68 10.78 28.70 -9.24
N THR A 69 9.83 28.49 -8.33
CA THR A 69 9.38 29.52 -7.38
C THR A 69 9.88 29.34 -5.95
N GLY A 70 10.26 28.11 -5.58
CA GLY A 70 10.50 27.71 -4.19
C GLY A 70 9.24 27.70 -3.31
N ASN A 71 8.05 27.96 -3.86
CA ASN A 71 6.81 28.00 -3.10
C ASN A 71 6.31 26.58 -2.78
N LYS A 72 6.19 26.25 -1.49
CA LYS A 72 5.70 24.93 -1.02
C LYS A 72 4.19 24.74 -1.20
N SER A 73 3.45 25.76 -1.60
CA SER A 73 2.02 25.68 -1.95
C SER A 73 1.75 26.43 -3.24
N PRO A 74 2.12 25.86 -4.41
CA PRO A 74 2.02 26.55 -5.69
C PRO A 74 0.59 26.94 -6.10
N ALA A 75 -0.41 26.15 -5.73
CA ALA A 75 -1.83 26.38 -6.02
C ALA A 75 -2.71 25.76 -4.92
N HIS A 76 -4.03 26.08 -4.91
CA HIS A 76 -4.94 25.47 -3.96
C HIS A 76 -5.02 23.94 -4.15
N GLY A 77 -5.10 23.20 -3.04
CA GLY A 77 -5.18 21.75 -3.08
C GLY A 77 -3.88 21.01 -3.42
N VAL A 78 -2.79 21.71 -3.78
CA VAL A 78 -1.47 21.09 -4.02
C VAL A 78 -0.39 21.68 -3.12
N GLY A 79 0.56 20.85 -2.70
CA GLY A 79 1.66 21.28 -1.85
C GLY A 79 2.90 20.42 -1.96
N ILE A 80 4.00 20.89 -1.39
CA ILE A 80 5.29 20.21 -1.36
C ILE A 80 5.62 19.84 0.08
N ARG A 81 5.93 18.56 0.27
CA ARG A 81 6.51 18.03 1.51
C ARG A 81 7.95 17.62 1.24
N GLU A 82 8.88 18.12 2.04
CA GLU A 82 10.27 17.61 2.03
C GLU A 82 10.33 16.31 2.83
N VAL A 83 10.74 15.24 2.18
CA VAL A 83 10.93 13.94 2.80
C VAL A 83 12.42 13.67 2.95
N THR A 84 12.83 13.30 4.15
CA THR A 84 14.19 12.86 4.42
C THR A 84 14.40 11.47 3.83
N LYS A 85 15.25 11.39 2.81
CA LYS A 85 15.72 10.14 2.21
C LYS A 85 17.06 9.78 2.82
N LEU A 86 17.19 8.52 3.24
CA LEU A 86 18.43 7.95 3.73
C LEU A 86 18.97 7.01 2.65
N GLU A 87 20.19 7.28 2.17
CA GLU A 87 20.90 6.44 1.21
C GLU A 87 22.07 5.77 1.93
N TYR A 88 22.06 4.44 1.96
CA TYR A 88 23.08 3.64 2.63
C TYR A 88 23.20 2.25 1.99
N ASP A 89 24.40 1.66 2.10
CA ASP A 89 24.62 0.26 1.74
C ASP A 89 24.11 -0.64 2.88
N VAL A 90 23.19 -1.55 2.57
CA VAL A 90 22.56 -2.45 3.55
C VAL A 90 23.59 -3.35 4.25
N LYS A 91 24.64 -3.77 3.55
CA LYS A 91 25.71 -4.61 4.11
C LYS A 91 26.54 -3.81 5.10
N VAL A 92 26.92 -2.58 4.74
CA VAL A 92 27.66 -1.68 5.64
C VAL A 92 26.82 -1.32 6.87
N ALA A 93 25.52 -1.10 6.68
CA ALA A 93 24.60 -0.85 7.79
C ALA A 93 24.46 -2.05 8.75
N LEU A 94 24.44 -3.26 8.21
CA LEU A 94 24.42 -4.49 9.01
C LEU A 94 25.73 -4.68 9.78
N ASP A 95 26.88 -4.50 9.12
CA ASP A 95 28.20 -4.64 9.75
C ASP A 95 28.35 -3.64 10.90
N TRP A 96 27.93 -2.38 10.69
CA TRP A 96 27.87 -1.35 11.74
C TRP A 96 26.93 -1.73 12.89
N ALA A 97 25.73 -2.26 12.58
CA ALA A 97 24.76 -2.66 13.60
C ALA A 97 25.25 -3.84 14.46
N VAL A 98 26.02 -4.77 13.86
CA VAL A 98 26.66 -5.88 14.57
C VAL A 98 27.79 -5.35 15.46
N GLU A 99 28.64 -4.46 14.96
CA GLU A 99 29.75 -3.85 15.71
C GLU A 99 29.25 -3.09 16.95
N HIS A 100 28.11 -2.40 16.82
CA HIS A 100 27.49 -1.65 17.92
C HIS A 100 26.56 -2.52 18.79
N THR A 101 26.55 -3.84 18.60
CA THR A 101 25.70 -4.81 19.33
C THR A 101 24.20 -4.46 19.29
N MET A 102 23.75 -3.87 18.19
CA MET A 102 22.39 -3.38 18.04
C MET A 102 21.44 -4.45 17.48
N ALA A 103 21.91 -5.38 16.65
CA ALA A 103 21.07 -6.47 16.14
C ALA A 103 21.87 -7.64 15.56
N LEU A 104 21.27 -8.84 15.60
CA LEU A 104 21.74 -10.04 14.87
C LEU A 104 21.32 -10.03 13.38
N LYS A 105 20.41 -9.12 13.02
CA LYS A 105 19.89 -8.87 11.66
C LYS A 105 19.45 -7.40 11.58
N LEU A 106 19.72 -6.72 10.48
CA LEU A 106 19.32 -5.33 10.29
C LEU A 106 17.79 -5.23 10.27
N ASP A 107 17.22 -4.59 11.30
CA ASP A 107 15.87 -4.03 11.24
C ASP A 107 15.99 -2.63 10.62
N SER A 108 15.72 -2.53 9.32
CA SER A 108 15.82 -1.27 8.56
C SER A 108 14.97 -0.15 9.16
N SER A 109 13.80 -0.48 9.73
CA SER A 109 12.93 0.53 10.34
C SER A 109 13.51 1.09 11.64
N ALA A 110 14.10 0.22 12.46
CA ALA A 110 14.79 0.64 13.68
C ALA A 110 16.07 1.42 13.36
N PHE A 111 16.86 0.94 12.40
CA PHE A 111 18.07 1.60 11.92
C PHE A 111 17.79 3.00 11.36
N GLU A 112 16.80 3.14 10.47
CA GLU A 112 16.45 4.44 9.87
C GLU A 112 15.94 5.45 10.90
N LYS A 113 15.27 5.01 11.96
CA LYS A 113 14.88 5.91 13.07
C LYS A 113 16.10 6.49 13.78
N ILE A 114 17.13 5.67 13.98
CA ILE A 114 18.37 6.09 14.65
C ILE A 114 19.21 6.94 13.71
N ALA A 115 19.36 6.51 12.45
CA ALA A 115 20.09 7.25 11.42
C ALA A 115 19.46 8.61 11.09
N LYS A 116 18.15 8.79 11.28
CA LYS A 116 17.50 10.12 11.17
C LYS A 116 17.91 11.09 12.29
N VAL A 117 18.22 10.59 13.49
CA VAL A 117 18.57 11.42 14.65
C VAL A 117 20.08 11.62 14.76
N SER A 118 20.83 10.55 14.50
CA SER A 118 22.29 10.51 14.56
C SER A 118 22.80 9.65 13.39
N PRO A 119 22.93 10.25 12.18
CA PRO A 119 23.35 9.51 10.99
C PRO A 119 24.78 8.98 11.17
N PRO A 120 25.02 7.67 10.98
CA PRO A 120 26.36 7.13 10.84
C PRO A 120 27.07 7.71 9.60
N ASP A 121 28.41 7.74 9.62
CA ASP A 121 29.22 8.38 8.55
C ASP A 121 28.98 7.82 7.13
N PHE A 122 28.50 6.58 7.03
CA PHE A 122 28.20 5.93 5.74
C PHE A 122 26.76 6.17 5.26
N VAL A 123 25.92 6.89 6.01
CA VAL A 123 24.54 7.20 5.63
C VAL A 123 24.49 8.62 5.06
N HIS A 124 24.09 8.72 3.79
CA HIS A 124 23.84 10.00 3.15
C HIS A 124 22.38 10.42 3.38
N VAL A 125 22.18 11.56 4.03
CA VAL A 125 20.86 12.14 4.30
C VAL A 125 20.57 13.23 3.29
N SER A 126 19.53 13.06 2.48
CA SER A 126 19.06 14.08 1.55
C SER A 126 17.60 14.44 1.81
N GLN A 127 17.22 15.68 1.47
CA GLN A 127 15.81 16.11 1.48
C GLN A 127 15.32 16.11 0.05
N VAL A 128 14.27 15.33 -0.21
CA VAL A 128 13.64 15.24 -1.53
C VAL A 128 12.26 15.87 -1.45
N PRO A 129 11.94 16.88 -2.29
CA PRO A 129 10.60 17.42 -2.36
C PRO A 129 9.65 16.38 -2.97
N GLN A 130 8.51 16.18 -2.33
CA GLN A 130 7.44 15.32 -2.79
C GLN A 130 6.15 16.13 -2.92
N ALA A 131 5.54 16.08 -4.11
CA ALA A 131 4.23 16.70 -4.33
C ALA A 131 3.12 15.94 -3.60
N THR A 132 2.22 16.70 -3.00
CA THR A 132 1.04 16.26 -2.27
C THR A 132 -0.19 16.91 -2.88
N ILE A 133 -1.27 16.14 -2.99
CA ILE A 133 -2.55 16.58 -3.53
C ILE A 133 -3.59 16.32 -2.44
N ALA A 134 -4.45 17.30 -2.17
CA ALA A 134 -5.54 17.18 -1.22
C ALA A 134 -6.56 16.13 -1.70
N SER A 135 -7.14 15.37 -0.76
CA SER A 135 -8.14 14.35 -1.10
C SER A 135 -9.45 14.92 -1.62
N GLN A 136 -9.70 16.21 -1.37
CA GLN A 136 -10.80 16.98 -1.94
C GLN A 136 -10.18 18.19 -2.63
N LEU A 137 -10.44 18.30 -3.93
CA LEU A 137 -10.07 19.44 -4.75
C LEU A 137 -11.37 20.15 -5.14
N GLU A 138 -11.38 21.46 -4.97
CA GLU A 138 -12.45 22.32 -5.46
C GLU A 138 -11.98 22.96 -6.77
N GLU A 139 -12.87 23.09 -7.75
CA GLU A 139 -12.58 23.86 -8.96
C GLU A 139 -12.47 25.34 -8.57
N GLU A 140 -11.37 26.00 -8.92
CA GLU A 140 -11.28 27.46 -8.80
C GLU A 140 -12.12 28.09 -9.93
N GLU A 141 -13.10 28.94 -9.58
CA GLU A 141 -13.95 29.70 -10.52
C GLU A 141 -13.18 30.67 -11.41
#